data_AF-A0A062U292-F1
#
_entry.id   AF-A0A062U292-F1
#
_cell.length_a   1.000
_cell.length_b   1.000
_cell.length_c   1.000
_cell.angle_alpha   90.00
_cell.angle_beta   90.00
_cell.angle_gamma   90.00
#
_symmetry.space_group_name_H-M   'P 1'
#
loop_
_entity.id
_entity.type
_entity.pdbx_description
1 polymer ?
#
loop_
_entity_poly.entity_id
_entity_poly.type
_entity_poly.pdbx_seq_one_letter_code
_entity_poly.pdbx_strand_id
1 'polypeptide(L)'
;MKSLVIAAALAVSGLWAASATAQGISPCTQQDQTECMLESIWVAASILPPEKQDRVKRNFLYVVAETHDAGLTREWSRRLNSAPLLPANGTGYARRKAQGLLAEGGWDKFLQRARAGTSPFNIGRPEIMAEGARLAETPDTRKRVINAMFDLAGPPLGGKGFDRSFEQADFGHVLAELSMEDCNLQDFDRAVRLTATPDSLRYALWRARITGDASPLAARIRNEADDQDTRHVRAVLEGYGPIISRGYCPD
;
A
#
# COMPACT_ATOMS: atom_id res chain seq x y z
N MET A 1 -42.16 -41.43 -62.58
CA MET A 1 -42.29 -41.88 -61.19
C MET A 1 -40.94 -41.70 -60.50
N LYS A 2 -40.93 -40.88 -59.44
CA LYS A 2 -39.97 -40.78 -58.32
C LYS A 2 -38.49 -40.44 -58.65
N SER A 3 -38.19 -39.17 -58.38
CA SER A 3 -36.87 -38.60 -58.06
C SER A 3 -36.12 -39.39 -56.99
N LEU A 4 -34.79 -39.38 -57.05
CA LEU A 4 -33.93 -39.52 -55.88
C LEU A 4 -32.61 -38.80 -56.12
N VAL A 5 -32.54 -37.59 -55.56
CA VAL A 5 -31.33 -36.81 -55.29
C VAL A 5 -30.74 -37.39 -54.00
N ILE A 6 -29.45 -37.74 -53.98
CA ILE A 6 -28.70 -37.95 -52.73
C ILE A 6 -27.48 -37.05 -52.77
N ALA A 7 -27.49 -36.10 -51.83
CA ALA A 7 -26.57 -35.03 -51.65
C ALA A 7 -25.27 -35.49 -50.96
N ALA A 8 -24.17 -34.83 -51.35
CA ALA A 8 -22.88 -34.91 -50.69
C ALA A 8 -22.96 -34.25 -49.29
N ALA A 9 -22.53 -34.98 -48.26
CA ALA A 9 -22.30 -34.43 -46.93
C ALA A 9 -20.79 -34.20 -46.75
N LEU A 10 -20.36 -32.95 -46.94
CA LEU A 10 -19.06 -32.45 -46.49
C LEU A 10 -19.14 -32.22 -44.98
N ALA A 11 -18.41 -33.04 -44.21
CA ALA A 11 -18.20 -32.82 -42.79
C ALA A 11 -17.21 -31.65 -42.62
N VAL A 12 -17.74 -30.44 -42.37
CA VAL A 12 -16.95 -29.31 -41.90
C VAL A 12 -16.83 -29.44 -40.38
N SER A 13 -15.68 -29.93 -39.93
CA SER A 13 -15.27 -29.92 -38.52
C SER A 13 -15.00 -28.48 -38.10
N GLY A 14 -16.04 -27.76 -37.69
CA GLY A 14 -15.90 -26.46 -37.05
C GLY A 14 -15.16 -26.62 -35.73
N LEU A 15 -13.89 -26.22 -35.70
CA LEU A 15 -13.16 -25.91 -34.48
C LEU A 15 -13.83 -24.71 -33.82
N TRP A 16 -14.77 -24.97 -32.90
CA TRP A 16 -15.23 -23.97 -31.96
C TRP A 16 -14.10 -23.75 -30.96
N ALA A 17 -13.20 -22.81 -31.29
CA ALA A 17 -12.41 -22.16 -30.28
C ALA A 17 -13.40 -21.44 -29.36
N ALA A 18 -13.66 -22.03 -28.19
CA ALA A 18 -14.36 -21.34 -27.13
C ALA A 18 -13.51 -20.11 -26.80
N SER A 19 -13.97 -18.93 -27.23
CA SER A 19 -13.45 -17.67 -26.73
C SER A 19 -13.54 -17.75 -25.21
N ALA A 20 -12.40 -17.86 -24.53
CA ALA A 20 -12.33 -17.62 -23.10
C ALA A 20 -12.88 -16.20 -22.91
N THR A 21 -14.14 -16.10 -22.47
CA THR A 21 -14.69 -14.84 -22.02
C THR A 21 -13.78 -14.41 -20.88
N ALA A 22 -13.01 -13.35 -21.11
CA ALA A 22 -12.39 -12.61 -20.02
C ALA A 22 -13.55 -12.23 -19.09
N GLN A 23 -13.71 -12.99 -18.00
CA GLN A 23 -14.72 -12.71 -17.00
C GLN A 23 -14.49 -11.28 -16.57
N GLY A 24 -15.43 -10.40 -16.92
CA GLY A 24 -15.36 -8.99 -16.61
C GLY A 24 -15.07 -8.84 -15.14
N ILE A 25 -13.89 -8.32 -14.83
CA ILE A 25 -13.40 -8.22 -13.48
C ILE A 25 -14.18 -7.09 -12.81
N SER A 26 -15.23 -7.44 -12.07
CA SER A 26 -16.09 -6.46 -11.43
C SER A 26 -15.34 -5.70 -10.32
N PRO A 27 -15.55 -4.39 -10.18
CA PRO A 27 -15.13 -3.65 -9.00
C PRO A 27 -15.84 -4.20 -7.76
N CYS A 28 -15.26 -3.99 -6.59
CA CYS A 28 -15.95 -4.33 -5.35
C CYS A 28 -17.18 -3.44 -5.18
N THR A 29 -18.32 -4.02 -4.79
CA THR A 29 -19.48 -3.22 -4.39
C THR A 29 -19.15 -2.50 -3.08
N GLN A 30 -19.74 -1.32 -2.83
CA GLN A 30 -19.47 -0.59 -1.59
C GLN A 30 -19.94 -1.35 -0.34
N GLN A 31 -21.02 -2.12 -0.45
CA GLN A 31 -21.63 -2.83 0.68
C GLN A 31 -20.73 -3.93 1.25
N ASP A 32 -19.89 -4.56 0.41
CA ASP A 32 -18.99 -5.66 0.79
C ASP A 32 -17.52 -5.36 0.42
N GLN A 33 -17.16 -4.06 0.35
CA GLN A 33 -15.87 -3.64 -0.19
C GLN A 33 -14.71 -4.30 0.55
N THR A 34 -14.76 -4.38 1.89
CA THR A 34 -13.71 -4.99 2.70
C THR A 34 -13.47 -6.45 2.35
N GLU A 35 -14.53 -7.25 2.33
CA GLU A 35 -14.42 -8.68 2.03
C GLU A 35 -13.93 -8.90 0.60
N CYS A 36 -14.48 -8.18 -0.37
CA CYS A 36 -14.06 -8.26 -1.76
C CYS A 36 -12.60 -7.81 -1.97
N MET A 37 -12.14 -6.77 -1.28
CA MET A 37 -10.75 -6.33 -1.37
C MET A 37 -9.81 -7.38 -0.75
N LEU A 38 -10.13 -7.94 0.42
CA LEU A 38 -9.35 -9.00 1.04
C LEU A 38 -9.27 -10.25 0.14
N GLU A 39 -10.37 -10.66 -0.48
CA GLU A 39 -10.36 -11.73 -1.47
C GLU A 39 -9.48 -11.39 -2.68
N SER A 40 -9.58 -10.16 -3.19
CA SER A 40 -8.76 -9.71 -4.33
C SER A 40 -7.26 -9.78 -4.03
N ILE A 41 -6.87 -9.39 -2.81
CA ILE A 41 -5.49 -9.47 -2.33
C ILE A 41 -5.04 -10.92 -2.22
N TRP A 42 -5.88 -11.80 -1.65
CA TRP A 42 -5.52 -13.21 -1.52
C TRP A 42 -5.49 -13.94 -2.87
N VAL A 43 -6.36 -13.59 -3.81
CA VAL A 43 -6.31 -14.09 -5.20
C VAL A 43 -5.00 -13.67 -5.87
N ALA A 44 -4.54 -12.43 -5.66
CA ALA A 44 -3.23 -12.01 -6.14
C ALA A 44 -2.07 -12.74 -5.43
N ALA A 45 -2.25 -13.14 -4.17
CA ALA A 45 -1.26 -13.92 -3.44
C ALA A 45 -1.24 -15.40 -3.85
N SER A 46 -2.37 -15.98 -4.27
CA SER A 46 -2.50 -17.42 -4.51
C SER A 46 -1.77 -17.91 -5.76
N ILE A 47 -1.39 -17.01 -6.68
CA ILE A 47 -0.55 -17.34 -7.83
C ILE A 47 0.93 -17.53 -7.44
N LEU A 48 1.36 -17.02 -6.27
CA LEU A 48 2.72 -17.19 -5.80
C LEU A 48 2.99 -18.68 -5.49
N PRO A 49 4.24 -19.15 -5.64
CA PRO A 49 4.68 -20.43 -5.09
C PRO A 49 4.41 -20.57 -3.58
N PRO A 50 4.15 -21.79 -3.06
CA PRO A 50 3.76 -22.01 -1.67
C PRO A 50 4.69 -21.36 -0.63
N GLU A 51 6.01 -21.42 -0.84
CA GLU A 51 7.00 -20.86 0.06
C GLU A 51 6.95 -19.32 0.12
N LYS A 52 6.46 -18.67 -0.94
CA LYS A 52 6.24 -17.23 -0.98
C LYS A 52 4.89 -16.85 -0.41
N GLN A 53 3.86 -17.68 -0.63
CA GLN A 53 2.56 -17.52 0.05
C GLN A 53 2.75 -17.52 1.57
N ASP A 54 3.53 -18.45 2.11
CA ASP A 54 3.80 -18.55 3.55
C ASP A 54 4.42 -17.27 4.14
N ARG A 55 5.23 -16.55 3.36
CA ARG A 55 5.84 -15.27 3.78
C ARG A 55 4.83 -14.13 3.88
N VAL A 56 3.75 -14.17 3.10
CA VAL A 56 2.73 -13.10 3.07
C VAL A 56 1.50 -13.42 3.93
N LYS A 57 1.22 -14.70 4.24
CA LYS A 57 0.09 -15.13 5.10
C LYS A 57 0.00 -14.35 6.40
N ARG A 58 1.10 -14.20 7.12
CA ARG A 58 1.12 -13.51 8.41
C ARG A 58 0.80 -12.02 8.28
N ASN A 59 1.30 -11.35 7.25
CA ASN A 59 1.02 -9.94 6.99
C ASN A 59 -0.43 -9.75 6.51
N PHE A 60 -0.95 -10.67 5.71
CA PHE A 60 -2.34 -10.69 5.31
C PHE A 60 -3.26 -10.82 6.53
N LEU A 61 -2.99 -11.79 7.41
CA LEU A 61 -3.78 -11.97 8.62
C LEU A 61 -3.65 -10.83 9.62
N TYR A 62 -2.52 -10.11 9.62
CA TYR A 62 -2.38 -8.85 10.35
C TYR A 62 -3.41 -7.82 9.85
N VAL A 63 -3.46 -7.58 8.53
CA VAL A 63 -4.42 -6.65 7.93
C VAL A 63 -5.87 -7.10 8.17
N VAL A 64 -6.17 -8.39 8.12
CA VAL A 64 -7.50 -8.91 8.46
C VAL A 64 -7.84 -8.63 9.92
N ALA A 65 -6.90 -8.80 10.85
CA ALA A 65 -7.16 -8.57 12.27
C ALA A 65 -7.47 -7.09 12.59
N GLU A 66 -6.94 -6.16 11.80
CA GLU A 66 -7.24 -4.72 11.92
C GLU A 66 -8.69 -4.36 11.56
N THR A 67 -9.49 -5.28 10.97
CA THR A 67 -10.94 -5.05 10.77
C THR A 67 -11.71 -5.11 12.08
N HIS A 68 -11.11 -5.67 13.14
CA HIS A 68 -11.76 -6.01 14.40
C HIS A 68 -12.99 -6.95 14.28
N ASP A 69 -13.17 -7.60 13.12
CA ASP A 69 -14.17 -8.65 12.94
C ASP A 69 -13.57 -10.02 13.33
N ALA A 70 -14.01 -10.50 14.49
CA ALA A 70 -13.56 -11.79 15.01
C ALA A 70 -14.04 -12.99 14.17
N GLY A 71 -15.17 -12.88 13.47
CA GLY A 71 -15.67 -13.90 12.55
C GLY A 71 -14.74 -14.01 11.34
N LEU A 72 -14.51 -12.88 10.68
CA LEU A 72 -13.64 -12.77 9.50
C LEU A 72 -12.20 -13.20 9.82
N THR A 73 -11.66 -12.77 10.97
CA THR A 73 -10.31 -13.17 11.42
C THR A 73 -10.20 -14.69 11.63
N ARG A 74 -11.20 -15.32 12.28
CA ARG A 74 -11.22 -16.78 12.47
C ARG A 74 -11.34 -17.53 11.15
N GLU A 75 -12.17 -17.02 10.24
CA GLU A 75 -12.34 -17.61 8.92
C GLU A 75 -11.03 -17.62 8.14
N TRP A 76 -10.38 -16.46 7.99
CA TRP A 76 -9.12 -16.36 7.26
C TRP A 76 -7.99 -17.14 7.94
N SER A 77 -7.90 -17.10 9.27
CA SER A 77 -6.88 -17.88 10.00
C SER A 77 -7.01 -19.39 9.73
N ARG A 78 -8.26 -19.90 9.70
CA ARG A 78 -8.55 -21.30 9.35
C ARG A 78 -8.24 -21.60 7.89
N ARG A 79 -8.66 -20.73 6.95
CA ARG A 79 -8.39 -20.91 5.51
C ARG A 79 -6.90 -20.94 5.20
N LEU A 80 -6.11 -20.13 5.89
CA LEU A 80 -4.67 -20.00 5.66
C LEU A 80 -3.82 -20.93 6.52
N ASN A 81 -4.44 -21.64 7.47
CA ASN A 81 -3.77 -22.46 8.48
C ASN A 81 -2.64 -21.69 9.19
N SER A 82 -2.92 -20.45 9.61
CA SER A 82 -1.95 -19.57 10.25
C SER A 82 -2.65 -18.68 11.28
N ALA A 83 -1.93 -18.33 12.34
CA ALA A 83 -2.37 -17.32 13.30
C ALA A 83 -1.99 -15.90 12.83
N PRO A 84 -2.77 -14.87 13.19
CA PRO A 84 -2.41 -13.49 12.94
C PRO A 84 -1.17 -13.07 13.73
N LEU A 85 -0.42 -12.11 13.19
CA LEU A 85 0.52 -11.32 13.97
C LEU A 85 -0.28 -10.37 14.85
N LEU A 86 0.03 -10.34 16.15
CA LEU A 86 -0.44 -9.26 17.02
C LEU A 86 0.50 -8.05 16.84
N PRO A 87 0.00 -6.81 17.00
CA PRO A 87 0.84 -5.62 16.97
C PRO A 87 2.02 -5.77 17.94
N ALA A 88 3.21 -5.37 17.49
CA ALA A 88 4.37 -5.37 18.36
C ALA A 88 4.18 -4.34 19.48
N ASN A 89 4.17 -4.79 20.74
CA ASN A 89 4.12 -3.90 21.90
C ASN A 89 5.46 -3.20 22.07
N GLY A 90 5.55 -1.91 21.74
CA GLY A 90 6.72 -1.08 22.00
C GLY A 90 6.82 0.16 21.11
N THR A 91 7.46 1.23 21.60
CA THR A 91 7.76 2.41 20.78
C THR A 91 8.85 2.07 19.78
N GLY A 92 8.65 2.35 18.49
CA GLY A 92 9.64 2.09 17.43
C GLY A 92 10.95 2.87 17.63
N TYR A 93 12.03 2.41 16.98
CA TYR A 93 13.36 3.06 17.07
C TYR A 93 13.30 4.56 16.73
N ALA A 94 12.68 4.92 15.60
CA ALA A 94 12.56 6.30 15.14
C ALA A 94 11.84 7.18 16.18
N ARG A 95 10.76 6.67 16.78
CA ARG A 95 9.99 7.37 17.81
C ARG A 95 10.84 7.64 19.05
N ARG A 96 11.55 6.63 19.54
CA ARG A 96 12.46 6.81 20.70
C ARG A 96 13.54 7.85 20.42
N LYS A 97 14.11 7.87 19.21
CA LYS A 97 15.10 8.86 18.80
C LYS A 97 14.50 10.27 18.72
N ALA A 98 13.32 10.42 18.12
CA ALA A 98 12.63 11.70 18.06
C ALA A 98 12.32 12.25 19.45
N GLN A 99 11.77 11.42 20.35
CA GLN A 99 11.49 11.80 21.75
C GLN A 99 12.75 12.26 22.47
N GLY A 100 13.86 11.52 22.37
CA GLY A 100 15.13 11.90 23.00
C GLY A 100 15.65 13.24 22.50
N LEU A 101 15.63 13.47 21.19
CA LEU A 101 16.07 14.73 20.58
C LEU A 101 15.21 15.93 21.00
N LEU A 102 13.89 15.74 21.11
CA LEU A 102 12.97 16.78 21.55
C LEU A 102 13.17 17.10 23.04
N ALA A 103 13.40 16.09 23.88
CA ALA A 103 13.71 16.28 25.30
C ALA A 103 15.05 17.03 25.51
N GLU A 104 16.05 16.80 24.65
CA GLU A 104 17.39 17.40 24.75
C GLU A 104 17.49 18.88 24.34
N GLY A 105 16.50 19.42 23.63
CA GLY A 105 16.57 20.83 23.21
C GLY A 105 15.46 21.31 22.29
N GLY A 106 14.30 20.66 22.32
CA GLY A 106 13.09 21.11 21.65
C GLY A 106 13.16 21.13 20.12
N TRP A 107 12.15 21.76 19.53
CA TRP A 107 11.91 21.75 18.09
C TRP A 107 13.00 22.43 17.26
N ASP A 108 13.60 23.51 17.76
CA ASP A 108 14.64 24.24 17.03
C ASP A 108 15.90 23.40 16.86
N LYS A 109 16.36 22.78 17.95
CA LYS A 109 17.53 21.88 17.92
C LYS A 109 17.24 20.60 17.13
N PHE A 110 16.02 20.08 17.23
CA PHE A 110 15.57 18.94 16.43
C PHE A 110 15.72 19.23 14.93
N LEU A 111 15.16 20.34 14.45
CA LEU A 111 15.21 20.72 13.03
C LEU A 111 16.61 21.12 12.58
N GLN A 112 17.39 21.79 13.43
CA GLN A 112 18.80 22.11 13.14
C GLN A 112 19.62 20.84 12.93
N ARG A 113 19.50 19.85 13.83
CA ARG A 113 20.21 18.56 13.72
C ARG A 113 19.74 17.74 12.52
N ALA A 114 18.44 17.75 12.22
CA ALA A 114 17.91 17.08 11.04
C ALA A 114 18.54 17.63 9.75
N ARG A 115 18.64 18.95 9.63
CA ARG A 115 19.28 19.61 8.48
C ARG A 115 20.77 19.30 8.38
N ALA A 116 21.46 19.29 9.53
CA ALA A 116 22.88 18.95 9.57
C ALA A 116 23.16 17.48 9.19
N GLY A 117 22.16 16.58 9.27
CA GLY A 117 22.33 15.15 8.96
C GLY A 117 23.27 14.42 9.92
N THR A 118 23.61 15.04 11.06
CA THR A 118 24.47 14.44 12.09
C THR A 118 23.71 13.42 12.91
N SER A 119 24.41 12.52 13.60
CA SER A 119 23.80 11.54 14.51
C SER A 119 22.75 12.15 15.44
N PRO A 120 21.56 11.53 15.57
CA PRO A 120 21.15 10.24 15.01
C PRO A 120 20.51 10.32 13.60
N PHE A 121 20.45 11.50 12.97
CA PHE A 121 19.88 11.69 11.64
C PHE A 121 20.79 11.25 10.49
N ASN A 122 21.96 10.68 10.77
CA ASN A 122 22.78 10.04 9.73
C ASN A 122 22.20 8.69 9.29
N ILE A 123 21.23 8.13 10.03
CA ILE A 123 20.54 6.87 9.72
C ILE A 123 19.04 7.05 10.01
N GLY A 124 18.20 6.84 9.00
CA GLY A 124 16.74 6.92 9.14
C GLY A 124 16.22 8.33 9.41
N ARG A 125 16.84 9.35 8.80
CA ARG A 125 16.41 10.74 8.97
C ARG A 125 14.95 10.97 8.61
N PRO A 126 14.44 10.47 7.47
CA PRO A 126 13.03 10.62 7.12
C PRO A 126 12.10 10.07 8.20
N GLU A 127 12.36 8.87 8.72
CA GLU A 127 11.52 8.20 9.72
C GLU A 127 11.57 8.92 11.08
N ILE A 128 12.76 9.36 11.52
CA ILE A 128 12.89 10.13 12.76
C ILE A 128 12.14 11.46 12.64
N MET A 129 12.24 12.15 11.50
CA MET A 129 11.49 13.38 11.26
C MET A 129 9.98 13.15 11.20
N ALA A 130 9.53 12.06 10.58
CA ALA A 130 8.10 11.71 10.53
C ALA A 130 7.53 11.46 11.93
N GLU A 131 8.27 10.76 12.79
CA GLU A 131 7.89 10.61 14.20
C GLU A 131 7.91 11.95 14.94
N GLY A 132 8.86 12.85 14.65
CA GLY A 132 8.84 14.23 15.13
C GLY A 132 7.56 14.96 14.73
N ALA A 133 7.10 14.81 13.48
CA ALA A 133 5.85 15.39 13.02
C ALA A 133 4.63 14.79 13.76
N ARG A 134 4.63 13.48 14.05
CA ARG A 134 3.56 12.82 14.83
C ARG A 134 3.56 13.18 16.33
N LEU A 135 4.71 13.62 16.85
CA LEU A 135 4.88 14.07 18.24
C LEU A 135 4.58 15.56 18.44
N ALA A 136 4.39 16.32 17.36
CA ALA A 136 4.10 17.74 17.44
C ALA A 136 2.75 17.99 18.14
N GLU A 137 2.78 18.83 19.18
CA GLU A 137 1.61 19.16 20.00
C GLU A 137 0.62 20.10 19.30
N THR A 138 1.10 20.87 18.32
CA THR A 138 0.30 21.85 17.59
C THR A 138 0.36 21.63 16.07
N PRO A 139 -0.72 21.97 15.34
CA PRO A 139 -0.73 21.91 13.87
C PRO A 139 0.40 22.72 13.23
N ASP A 140 0.72 23.89 13.78
CA ASP A 140 1.81 24.74 13.27
C ASP A 140 3.18 24.09 13.41
N THR A 141 3.44 23.45 14.54
CA THR A 141 4.70 22.72 14.76
C THR A 141 4.79 21.53 13.83
N ARG A 142 3.70 20.77 13.67
CA ARG A 142 3.63 19.66 12.72
C ARG A 142 3.93 20.12 11.30
N LYS A 143 3.25 21.18 10.85
CA LYS A 143 3.46 21.79 9.53
C LYS A 143 4.89 22.25 9.33
N ARG A 144 5.51 22.84 10.37
CA ARG A 144 6.93 23.26 10.35
C ARG A 144 7.87 22.06 10.12
N VAL A 145 7.62 20.92 10.76
CA VAL A 145 8.42 19.70 10.54
C VAL A 145 8.21 19.15 9.14
N ILE A 146 6.96 19.03 8.68
CA ILE A 146 6.62 18.53 7.32
C ILE A 146 7.25 19.41 6.24
N ASN A 147 7.19 20.74 6.38
CA ASN A 147 7.85 21.65 5.46
C ASN A 147 9.36 21.42 5.42
N ALA A 148 10.01 21.26 6.58
CA ALA A 148 11.43 20.97 6.63
C ALA A 148 11.78 19.61 5.99
N MET A 149 10.91 18.61 6.07
CA MET A 149 11.07 17.33 5.37
C MET A 149 10.99 17.51 3.86
N PHE A 150 10.03 18.27 3.35
CA PHE A 150 9.96 18.60 1.92
C PHE A 150 11.17 19.39 1.44
N ASP A 151 11.68 20.34 2.23
CA ASP A 151 12.88 21.11 1.91
C ASP A 151 14.11 20.20 1.79
N LEU A 152 14.25 19.23 2.71
CA LEU A 152 15.35 18.26 2.69
C LEU A 152 15.24 17.25 1.55
N ALA A 153 14.02 16.84 1.20
CA ALA A 153 13.79 15.96 0.06
C ALA A 153 14.16 16.63 -1.28
N GLY A 154 14.02 17.96 -1.37
CA GLY A 154 14.28 18.74 -2.57
C GLY A 154 13.26 18.47 -3.70
N PRO A 155 13.48 19.05 -4.89
CA PRO A 155 12.62 18.81 -6.04
C PRO A 155 12.78 17.37 -6.58
N PRO A 156 11.73 16.79 -7.23
CA PRO A 156 11.84 15.47 -7.83
C PRO A 156 13.01 15.39 -8.81
N LEU A 157 13.91 14.42 -8.60
CA LEU A 157 15.01 14.18 -9.52
C LEU A 157 14.50 13.40 -10.74
N GLY A 158 14.86 13.88 -11.95
CA GLY A 158 14.40 13.32 -13.23
C GLY A 158 14.93 11.92 -13.59
N GLY A 159 15.66 11.25 -12.68
CA GLY A 159 16.18 9.90 -12.88
C GLY A 159 15.13 8.81 -12.66
N LYS A 160 15.34 7.63 -13.26
CA LYS A 160 14.60 6.39 -12.96
C LYS A 160 15.53 5.43 -12.19
N GLY A 161 14.99 4.70 -11.21
CA GLY A 161 15.77 3.71 -10.47
C GLY A 161 16.85 4.33 -9.56
N PHE A 162 18.06 3.76 -9.56
CA PHE A 162 19.19 4.11 -8.68
C PHE A 162 19.75 5.53 -8.88
N ASP A 163 19.34 6.24 -9.93
CA ASP A 163 19.75 7.63 -10.21
C ASP A 163 19.04 8.65 -9.30
N ARG A 164 17.97 8.25 -8.60
CA ARG A 164 17.35 9.06 -7.54
C ARG A 164 18.11 8.87 -6.23
N SER A 165 18.28 9.97 -5.48
CA SER A 165 18.76 9.88 -4.10
C SER A 165 17.84 8.93 -3.31
N PHE A 166 18.41 7.86 -2.75
CA PHE A 166 17.69 6.94 -1.86
C PHE A 166 16.93 7.69 -0.76
N GLU A 167 17.58 8.70 -0.19
CA GLU A 167 16.99 9.53 0.87
C GLU A 167 15.79 10.35 0.37
N GLN A 168 15.79 10.83 -0.88
CA GLN A 168 14.62 11.52 -1.44
C GLN A 168 13.42 10.57 -1.54
N ALA A 169 13.65 9.31 -1.94
CA ALA A 169 12.60 8.31 -2.02
C ALA A 169 12.03 7.97 -0.64
N ASP A 170 12.90 7.84 0.37
CA ASP A 170 12.50 7.60 1.76
C ASP A 170 11.70 8.78 2.32
N PHE A 171 12.14 10.02 2.09
CA PHE A 171 11.35 11.22 2.41
C PHE A 171 9.99 11.20 1.71
N GLY A 172 9.96 10.91 0.41
CA GLY A 172 8.72 10.81 -0.35
C GLY A 172 7.75 9.79 0.24
N HIS A 173 8.25 8.65 0.69
CA HIS A 173 7.43 7.60 1.30
C HIS A 173 6.83 8.07 2.62
N VAL A 174 7.65 8.54 3.56
CA VAL A 174 7.14 8.97 4.89
C VAL A 174 6.28 10.22 4.80
N LEU A 175 6.56 11.13 3.87
CA LEU A 175 5.70 12.30 3.61
C LEU A 175 4.34 11.86 3.06
N ALA A 176 4.30 10.90 2.12
CA ALA A 176 3.04 10.38 1.61
C ALA A 176 2.23 9.66 2.70
N GLU A 177 2.91 8.95 3.62
CA GLU A 177 2.26 8.33 4.78
C GLU A 177 1.63 9.39 5.70
N LEU A 178 2.39 10.42 6.09
CA LEU A 178 1.89 11.52 6.93
C LEU A 178 0.74 12.27 6.27
N SER A 179 0.83 12.56 4.97
CA SER A 179 -0.24 13.23 4.23
C SER A 179 -1.49 12.37 4.09
N MET A 180 -1.31 11.05 3.93
CA MET A 180 -2.42 10.09 3.96
C MET A 180 -3.08 10.06 5.35
N GLU A 181 -2.30 10.02 6.43
CA GLU A 181 -2.82 10.07 7.81
C GLU A 181 -3.64 11.35 8.05
N ASP A 182 -3.15 12.49 7.55
CA ASP A 182 -3.76 13.82 7.71
C ASP A 182 -4.85 14.13 6.66
N CYS A 183 -5.18 13.19 5.76
CA CYS A 183 -6.17 13.39 4.70
C CYS A 183 -5.85 14.58 3.76
N ASN A 184 -4.57 14.90 3.59
CA ASN A 184 -4.12 16.03 2.77
C ASN A 184 -3.70 15.55 1.38
N LEU A 185 -4.65 15.60 0.43
CA LEU A 185 -4.43 15.13 -0.95
C LEU A 185 -3.33 15.88 -1.69
N GLN A 186 -3.18 17.19 -1.45
CA GLN A 186 -2.21 18.03 -2.14
C GLN A 186 -0.77 17.64 -1.76
N ASP A 187 -0.51 17.54 -0.45
CA ASP A 187 0.82 17.13 0.03
C ASP A 187 1.08 15.66 -0.29
N PHE A 188 0.05 14.81 -0.26
CA PHE A 188 0.15 13.42 -0.69
C PHE A 188 0.68 13.32 -2.13
N ASP A 189 0.05 14.03 -3.08
CA ASP A 189 0.47 14.01 -4.48
C ASP A 189 1.87 14.57 -4.68
N ARG A 190 2.22 15.60 -3.92
CA ARG A 190 3.58 16.14 -3.92
C ARG A 190 4.59 15.10 -3.44
N ALA A 191 4.29 14.40 -2.35
CA ALA A 191 5.16 13.42 -1.74
C ALA A 191 5.35 12.17 -2.61
N VAL A 192 4.27 11.64 -3.21
CA VAL A 192 4.32 10.45 -4.08
C VAL A 192 5.28 10.65 -5.25
N ARG A 193 5.34 11.87 -5.83
CA ARG A 193 6.28 12.19 -6.93
C ARG A 193 7.76 12.07 -6.53
N LEU A 194 8.08 12.15 -5.24
CA LEU A 194 9.45 12.00 -4.72
C LEU A 194 9.84 10.53 -4.53
N THR A 195 8.88 9.61 -4.47
CA THR A 195 9.11 8.18 -4.22
C THR A 195 9.78 7.50 -5.42
N ALA A 196 10.43 6.36 -5.21
CA ALA A 196 11.05 5.60 -6.30
C ALA A 196 10.02 4.94 -7.24
N THR A 197 8.83 4.61 -6.72
CA THR A 197 7.76 3.90 -7.44
C THR A 197 6.41 4.59 -7.25
N PRO A 198 6.22 5.79 -7.84
CA PRO A 198 5.02 6.61 -7.63
C PRO A 198 3.73 5.89 -8.04
N ASP A 199 3.79 5.04 -9.05
CA ASP A 199 2.63 4.31 -9.58
C ASP A 199 2.28 3.04 -8.78
N SER A 200 2.99 2.74 -7.68
CA SER A 200 2.74 1.52 -6.91
C SER A 200 1.32 1.46 -6.32
N LEU A 201 0.77 0.26 -6.20
CA LEU A 201 -0.56 0.06 -5.61
C LEU A 201 -0.66 0.57 -4.16
N ARG A 202 0.45 0.61 -3.42
CA ARG A 202 0.50 1.21 -2.08
C ARG A 202 -0.03 2.64 -2.11
N TYR A 203 0.53 3.47 -2.99
CA TYR A 203 0.15 4.88 -3.10
C TYR A 203 -1.23 5.05 -3.74
N ALA A 204 -1.63 4.16 -4.66
CA ALA A 204 -3.00 4.16 -5.18
C ALA A 204 -4.04 3.91 -4.07
N LEU A 205 -3.77 2.96 -3.16
CA LEU A 205 -4.64 2.66 -2.02
C LEU A 205 -4.61 3.78 -0.96
N TRP A 206 -3.44 4.35 -0.68
CA TRP A 206 -3.36 5.50 0.22
C TRP A 206 -4.11 6.71 -0.34
N ARG A 207 -4.03 6.96 -1.66
CA ARG A 207 -4.86 7.97 -2.32
C ARG A 207 -6.34 7.65 -2.19
N ALA A 208 -6.73 6.39 -2.44
CA ALA A 208 -8.11 5.92 -2.30
C ALA A 208 -8.66 6.15 -0.88
N ARG A 209 -7.83 5.98 0.16
CA ARG A 209 -8.19 6.35 1.54
C ARG A 209 -8.60 7.82 1.65
N ILE A 210 -7.87 8.71 1.00
CA ILE A 210 -8.14 10.15 1.01
C ILE A 210 -9.37 10.49 0.16
N THR A 211 -9.55 9.81 -0.97
CA THR A 211 -10.62 10.14 -1.94
C THR A 211 -11.91 9.32 -1.76
N GLY A 212 -11.96 8.39 -0.80
CA GLY A 212 -13.19 7.72 -0.38
C GLY A 212 -13.57 6.41 -1.09
N ASP A 213 -12.74 5.88 -2.00
CA ASP A 213 -13.09 4.63 -2.70
C ASP A 213 -11.88 3.84 -3.22
N ALA A 214 -11.66 2.64 -2.67
CA ALA A 214 -10.66 1.68 -3.14
C ALA A 214 -11.21 0.58 -4.07
N SER A 215 -12.53 0.48 -4.24
CA SER A 215 -13.18 -0.58 -5.02
C SER A 215 -12.64 -0.74 -6.45
N PRO A 216 -12.34 0.35 -7.20
CA PRO A 216 -11.79 0.23 -8.55
C PRO A 216 -10.41 -0.45 -8.59
N LEU A 217 -9.66 -0.45 -7.49
CA LEU A 217 -8.32 -1.02 -7.41
C LEU A 217 -8.33 -2.55 -7.31
N ALA A 218 -9.46 -3.18 -6.99
CA ALA A 218 -9.59 -4.63 -6.90
C ALA A 218 -9.17 -5.35 -8.20
N ALA A 219 -9.56 -4.80 -9.36
CA ALA A 219 -9.18 -5.34 -10.65
C ALA A 219 -7.67 -5.25 -10.89
N ARG A 220 -7.10 -4.09 -10.54
CA ARG A 220 -5.66 -3.83 -10.67
C ARG A 220 -4.83 -4.75 -9.78
N ILE A 221 -5.25 -4.98 -8.54
CA ILE A 221 -4.59 -5.90 -7.60
C ILE A 221 -4.48 -7.31 -8.20
N ARG A 222 -5.58 -7.82 -8.79
CA ARG A 222 -5.62 -9.15 -9.41
C ARG A 222 -4.79 -9.24 -10.68
N ASN A 223 -4.83 -8.21 -11.53
CA ASN A 223 -4.20 -8.24 -12.86
C ASN A 223 -2.69 -7.99 -12.84
N GLU A 224 -2.20 -7.21 -11.89
CA GLU A 224 -0.77 -6.91 -11.75
C GLU A 224 -0.04 -7.94 -10.87
N ALA A 225 -0.71 -9.03 -10.47
CA ALA A 225 -0.12 -10.09 -9.66
C ALA A 225 1.02 -10.79 -10.43
N ASP A 226 2.13 -11.04 -9.73
CA ASP A 226 3.33 -11.70 -10.24
C ASP A 226 3.65 -12.94 -9.38
N ASP A 227 3.90 -14.09 -10.01
CA ASP A 227 4.25 -15.35 -9.33
C ASP A 227 5.73 -15.38 -8.87
N GLN A 228 6.55 -14.46 -9.37
CA GLN A 228 7.96 -14.37 -9.03
C GLN A 228 8.23 -13.47 -7.81
N ASP A 229 7.36 -12.53 -7.47
CA ASP A 229 7.68 -11.49 -6.50
C ASP A 229 6.57 -11.16 -5.49
N THR A 230 6.91 -11.26 -4.20
CA THR A 230 6.01 -10.87 -3.11
C THR A 230 5.83 -9.35 -2.96
N ARG A 231 6.69 -8.52 -3.58
CA ARG A 231 6.65 -7.06 -3.44
C ARG A 231 5.30 -6.48 -3.82
N HIS A 232 4.65 -7.03 -4.84
CA HIS A 232 3.30 -6.62 -5.25
C HIS A 232 2.29 -6.77 -4.12
N VAL A 233 2.12 -8.00 -3.62
CA VAL A 233 1.17 -8.32 -2.54
C VAL A 233 1.51 -7.54 -1.26
N ARG A 234 2.79 -7.40 -0.93
CA ARG A 234 3.23 -6.61 0.24
C ARG A 234 2.87 -5.13 0.11
N ALA A 235 3.09 -4.53 -1.06
CA ALA A 235 2.72 -3.14 -1.30
C ALA A 235 1.21 -2.93 -1.20
N VAL A 236 0.41 -3.90 -1.66
CA VAL A 236 -1.05 -3.87 -1.53
C VAL A 236 -1.48 -3.98 -0.06
N LEU A 237 -0.88 -4.89 0.72
CA LEU A 237 -1.16 -5.04 2.14
C LEU A 237 -0.81 -3.77 2.95
N GLU A 238 0.36 -3.19 2.69
CA GLU A 238 0.80 -1.92 3.29
C GLU A 238 -0.08 -0.74 2.83
N GLY A 239 -0.64 -0.81 1.62
CA GLY A 239 -1.57 0.18 1.07
C GLY A 239 -2.96 0.10 1.68
N TYR A 240 -3.50 -1.11 1.86
CA TYR A 240 -4.87 -1.34 2.30
C TYR A 240 -5.03 -1.32 3.83
N GLY A 241 -3.99 -1.70 4.57
CA GLY A 241 -3.98 -1.68 6.04
C GLY A 241 -4.47 -0.36 6.65
N PRO A 242 -4.02 0.83 6.19
CA PRO A 242 -4.54 2.11 6.65
C PRO A 242 -6.03 2.36 6.39
N ILE A 243 -6.60 1.84 5.28
CA ILE A 243 -8.04 1.95 5.01
C ILE A 243 -8.81 1.12 6.04
N ILE A 244 -8.35 -0.10 6.33
CA ILE A 244 -8.99 -0.99 7.30
C ILE A 244 -8.89 -0.42 8.73
N SER A 245 -7.68 -0.04 9.15
CA SER A 245 -7.43 0.40 10.53
C SER A 245 -7.98 1.79 10.85
N ARG A 246 -8.13 2.67 9.86
CA ARG A 246 -8.50 4.09 10.08
C ARG A 246 -9.71 4.57 9.30
N GLY A 247 -10.29 3.72 8.45
CA GLY A 247 -11.33 4.13 7.52
C GLY A 247 -10.86 5.12 6.45
N TYR A 248 -11.80 5.55 5.63
CA TYR A 248 -11.63 6.67 4.70
C TYR A 248 -11.57 8.00 5.44
N CYS A 249 -11.04 9.01 4.76
CA CYS A 249 -11.06 10.38 5.25
C CYS A 249 -12.49 10.92 5.31
N PRO A 250 -12.85 11.68 6.37
CA PRO A 250 -14.14 12.36 6.42
C PRO A 250 -14.21 13.45 5.35
N ASP A 251 -15.41 13.64 4.77
CA ASP A 251 -15.72 14.72 3.84
C ASP A 251 -15.66 16.11 4.51
#